data_AF-A0A520HHD8-F1
#
_entry.id   AF-A0A520HHD8-F1
#
_cell.length_a   1.000
_cell.length_b   1.000
_cell.length_c   1.000
_cell.angle_alpha   90.00
_cell.angle_beta   90.00
_cell.angle_gamma   90.00
#
_symmetry.space_group_name_H-M   'P 1'
#
loop_
_entity.id
_entity.type
_entity.pdbx_description
1 polymer ?
#
loop_
_entity_poly.entity_id
_entity_poly.type
_entity_poly.pdbx_seq_one_letter_code
_entity_poly.pdbx_strand_id
1 'polypeptide(L)'
;DKLYGDNRWKFCQLLSMSIGQGEVNTTPIQVANEMAYLANKGWFITPHIVDSIEGGDKFGLMDKYKVKHRPIDIPDSIFEAVHDGMQGVMERGTGAGAKVPGIVVCGKTGTVENYIRGVKQPNHSFFTAFAPRDNPKIAIMCVVENSGRFGGTYAAPIVSLMIEKYLKDSITDKARLARLEQLSNTNLMPPRIAAALKTMDSLDHIKDTAYMISKGYIKMSKDTLGVEDDEEIKIAEIEKVKLQLKQEEEKRKKDSLAKMLKTEAILPDNKKKLTEQNDSLPK
;
A
#
# COMPACT_ATOMS: atom_id res chain seq x y z
N ASP A 1 12.71 -22.18 8.24
CA ASP A 1 14.07 -22.36 8.79
C ASP A 1 14.71 -21.09 9.30
N LYS A 2 14.87 -20.01 8.51
CA LYS A 2 15.49 -18.77 9.01
C LYS A 2 14.83 -18.14 10.26
N LEU A 3 13.49 -18.22 10.38
CA LEU A 3 12.76 -17.63 11.52
C LEU A 3 12.64 -18.58 12.72
N TYR A 4 12.48 -19.88 12.48
CA TYR A 4 12.16 -20.87 13.52
C TYR A 4 13.28 -21.89 13.79
N GLY A 5 14.27 -22.00 12.90
CA GLY A 5 15.26 -23.09 12.84
C GLY A 5 14.78 -24.28 12.01
N ASP A 6 15.72 -25.14 11.63
CA ASP A 6 15.45 -26.38 10.88
C ASP A 6 14.51 -27.29 11.69
N ASN A 7 13.57 -27.95 11.00
CA ASN A 7 12.58 -28.87 11.58
C ASN A 7 11.70 -28.29 12.70
N ARG A 8 11.56 -26.97 12.80
CA ARG A 8 10.74 -26.32 13.84
C ARG A 8 9.37 -25.83 13.36
N TRP A 9 9.03 -26.09 12.11
CA TRP A 9 7.69 -25.83 11.58
C TRP A 9 6.67 -26.76 12.21
N LYS A 10 5.61 -26.18 12.77
CA LYS A 10 4.52 -26.88 13.42
C LYS A 10 3.29 -26.88 12.53
N PHE A 11 2.45 -27.91 12.67
CA PHE A 11 1.18 -28.04 11.95
C PHE A 11 0.28 -26.80 12.05
N CYS A 12 0.22 -26.16 13.22
CA CYS A 12 -0.60 -24.95 13.41
C CYS A 12 -0.17 -23.79 12.49
N GLN A 13 1.11 -23.71 12.13
CA GLN A 13 1.62 -22.67 11.23
C GLN A 13 1.18 -22.96 9.80
N LEU A 14 1.25 -24.22 9.35
CA LEU A 14 0.75 -24.62 8.03
C LEU A 14 -0.75 -24.31 7.88
N LEU A 15 -1.55 -24.58 8.92
CA LEU A 15 -2.97 -24.24 8.93
C LEU A 15 -3.21 -22.73 8.78
N SER A 16 -2.50 -21.89 9.56
CA SER A 16 -2.59 -20.43 9.44
C SER A 16 -2.19 -19.95 8.05
N MET A 17 -1.11 -20.49 7.48
CA MET A 17 -0.65 -20.12 6.14
C MET A 17 -1.67 -20.48 5.05
N SER A 18 -2.38 -21.61 5.19
CA SER A 18 -3.39 -22.06 4.22
C SER A 18 -4.56 -21.08 4.03
N ILE A 19 -4.84 -20.26 5.05
CA ILE A 19 -5.88 -19.21 5.01
C ILE A 19 -5.30 -17.82 4.76
N GLY A 20 -4.00 -17.71 4.46
CA GLY A 20 -3.29 -16.46 4.23
C GLY A 20 -2.94 -15.68 5.51
N GLN A 21 -2.80 -16.37 6.64
CA GLN A 21 -2.40 -15.81 7.93
C GLN A 21 -1.01 -16.31 8.35
N GLY A 22 -0.41 -15.64 9.34
CA GLY A 22 0.88 -16.03 9.90
C GLY A 22 2.05 -15.52 9.06
N GLU A 23 2.88 -16.45 8.59
CA GLU A 23 4.19 -16.18 8.00
C GLU A 23 4.14 -15.78 6.52
N VAL A 24 2.96 -15.82 5.89
CA VAL A 24 2.76 -15.41 4.49
C VAL A 24 2.71 -13.88 4.43
N ASN A 25 3.73 -13.28 3.81
CA ASN A 25 3.74 -11.86 3.49
C ASN A 25 3.91 -11.69 1.98
N THR A 26 3.03 -10.92 1.35
CA THR A 26 3.01 -10.72 -0.10
C THR A 26 2.80 -9.27 -0.44
N THR A 27 3.36 -8.85 -1.57
CA THR A 27 3.09 -7.54 -2.15
C THR A 27 1.83 -7.59 -3.01
N PRO A 28 1.08 -6.48 -3.16
CA PRO A 28 -0.11 -6.45 -4.01
C PRO A 28 0.18 -6.87 -5.47
N ILE A 29 1.38 -6.58 -5.98
CA ILE A 29 1.78 -6.97 -7.34
C ILE A 29 2.01 -8.49 -7.47
N GLN A 30 2.50 -9.16 -6.42
CA GLN A 30 2.63 -10.62 -6.42
C GLN A 30 1.25 -11.28 -6.49
N VAL A 31 0.28 -10.79 -5.72
CA VAL A 31 -1.10 -11.31 -5.73
C VAL A 31 -1.81 -10.98 -7.04
N ALA A 32 -1.58 -9.80 -7.62
CA ALA A 32 -2.10 -9.47 -8.95
C ALA A 32 -1.54 -10.41 -10.03
N ASN A 33 -0.25 -10.75 -9.94
CA ASN A 33 0.37 -11.70 -10.86
C ASN A 33 -0.09 -13.15 -10.63
N GLU A 34 -0.40 -13.53 -9.40
CA GLU A 34 -1.07 -14.80 -9.09
C GLU A 34 -2.43 -14.87 -9.78
N MET A 35 -3.20 -13.79 -9.80
CA MET A 35 -4.44 -13.73 -10.56
C MET A 35 -4.22 -13.87 -12.07
N ALA A 36 -3.15 -13.28 -12.60
CA ALA A 36 -2.78 -13.48 -14.01
C ALA A 36 -2.44 -14.95 -14.29
N TYR A 37 -1.72 -15.63 -13.38
CA TYR A 37 -1.43 -17.05 -13.48
C TYR A 37 -2.70 -17.92 -13.49
N LEU A 38 -3.65 -17.64 -12.60
CA LEU A 38 -4.92 -18.33 -12.54
C LEU A 38 -5.76 -18.07 -13.80
N ALA A 39 -5.84 -16.81 -14.24
CA ALA A 39 -6.58 -16.40 -15.43
C ALA A 39 -6.06 -17.11 -16.69
N ASN A 40 -4.74 -17.20 -16.82
CA ASN A 40 -4.05 -17.80 -17.97
C ASN A 40 -3.95 -19.34 -17.90
N LYS A 41 -4.54 -19.98 -16.89
CA LYS A 41 -4.50 -21.44 -16.69
C LYS A 41 -3.08 -21.99 -16.61
N GLY A 42 -2.27 -21.41 -15.72
CA GLY A 42 -0.99 -22.02 -15.32
C GLY A 42 0.26 -21.39 -15.92
N TRP A 43 0.16 -20.24 -16.56
CA TRP A 43 1.34 -19.48 -16.98
C TRP A 43 1.21 -17.98 -16.69
N PHE A 44 2.33 -17.32 -16.46
CA PHE A 44 2.39 -15.87 -16.27
C PHE A 44 3.61 -15.28 -16.96
N ILE A 45 3.62 -13.97 -17.11
CA ILE A 45 4.77 -13.20 -17.57
C ILE A 45 5.21 -12.33 -16.38
N THR A 46 6.51 -12.15 -16.19
CA THR A 46 7.01 -11.30 -15.11
C THR A 46 6.43 -9.88 -15.24
N PRO A 47 5.72 -9.36 -14.22
CA PRO A 47 5.17 -8.02 -14.28
C PRO A 47 6.25 -6.97 -14.51
N HIS A 48 6.01 -6.06 -15.46
CA HIS A 48 6.91 -4.96 -15.80
C HIS A 48 6.09 -3.69 -16.08
N ILE A 49 6.65 -2.54 -15.74
CA ILE A 49 5.99 -1.23 -15.91
C ILE A 49 6.41 -0.58 -17.22
N VAL A 50 7.64 -0.81 -17.66
CA VAL A 50 8.20 -0.24 -18.89
C VAL A 50 7.60 -0.97 -20.09
N ASP A 51 6.80 -0.29 -20.89
CA ASP A 51 6.18 -0.85 -22.09
C ASP A 51 7.20 -1.05 -23.22
N SER A 52 7.94 0.02 -23.56
CA SER A 52 8.98 -0.01 -24.58
C SER A 52 10.15 0.91 -24.23
N ILE A 53 11.32 0.59 -24.79
CA ILE A 53 12.53 1.42 -24.74
C ILE A 53 12.93 1.67 -26.19
N GLU A 54 13.26 2.90 -26.54
CA GLU A 54 13.73 3.22 -27.89
C GLU A 54 15.00 2.43 -28.23
N GLY A 55 14.99 1.70 -29.36
CA GLY A 55 16.05 0.76 -29.70
C GLY A 55 16.07 -0.53 -28.86
N GLY A 56 15.14 -0.69 -27.91
CA GLY A 56 15.05 -1.82 -26.98
C GLY A 56 14.89 -3.17 -27.67
N ASP A 57 14.12 -3.23 -28.76
CA ASP A 57 13.93 -4.46 -29.55
C ASP A 57 15.18 -4.80 -30.40
N LYS A 58 16.01 -3.81 -30.79
CA LYS A 58 17.26 -4.07 -31.54
C LYS A 58 18.32 -4.74 -30.68
N PHE A 59 18.34 -4.43 -29.38
CA PHE A 59 19.32 -4.94 -28.43
C PHE A 59 18.73 -5.95 -27.44
N GLY A 60 17.48 -6.38 -27.63
CA GLY A 60 16.82 -7.38 -26.79
C GLY A 60 16.66 -6.99 -25.31
N LEU A 61 16.67 -5.70 -24.96
CA LEU A 61 16.63 -5.26 -23.55
C LEU A 61 15.36 -5.73 -22.81
N MET A 62 14.27 -5.93 -23.56
CA MET A 62 12.97 -6.30 -23.03
C MET A 62 12.66 -7.80 -23.12
N ASP A 63 13.51 -8.61 -23.75
CA ASP A 63 13.18 -10.01 -24.08
C ASP A 63 12.91 -10.85 -22.84
N LYS A 64 13.68 -10.63 -21.77
CA LYS A 64 13.50 -11.33 -20.48
C LYS A 64 12.12 -11.06 -19.84
N TYR A 65 11.47 -9.95 -20.17
CA TYR A 65 10.16 -9.57 -19.64
C TYR A 65 9.00 -10.02 -20.52
N LYS A 66 9.27 -10.63 -21.68
CA LYS A 66 8.27 -11.21 -22.60
C LYS A 66 8.19 -12.74 -22.46
N VAL A 67 9.04 -13.35 -21.62
CA VAL A 67 9.10 -14.80 -21.40
C VAL A 67 7.85 -15.28 -20.64
N LYS A 68 7.23 -16.35 -21.15
CA LYS A 68 6.16 -17.06 -20.46
C LYS A 68 6.74 -18.08 -19.49
N HIS A 69 6.35 -17.98 -18.23
CA HIS A 69 6.72 -18.93 -17.19
C HIS A 69 5.56 -19.89 -16.91
N ARG A 70 5.82 -21.19 -17.04
CA ARG A 70 4.92 -22.29 -16.65
C ARG A 70 5.64 -23.17 -15.63
N PRO A 71 5.57 -22.83 -14.32
CA PRO A 71 6.35 -23.50 -13.30
C PRO A 71 5.88 -24.94 -13.03
N ILE A 72 4.59 -25.22 -13.20
CA ILE A 72 3.98 -26.51 -12.91
C ILE A 72 3.00 -26.82 -14.05
N ASP A 73 2.94 -28.09 -14.44
CA ASP A 73 1.94 -28.57 -15.38
C ASP A 73 0.69 -29.04 -14.62
N ILE A 74 -0.38 -28.25 -14.69
CA ILE A 74 -1.66 -28.52 -14.04
C ILE A 74 -2.72 -28.62 -15.15
N PRO A 75 -3.60 -29.64 -15.15
CA PRO A 75 -4.67 -29.74 -16.13
C PRO A 75 -5.66 -28.58 -16.04
N ASP A 76 -6.13 -28.12 -17.20
CA ASP A 76 -7.15 -27.05 -17.31
C ASP A 76 -8.41 -27.32 -16.49
N SER A 77 -8.81 -28.58 -16.31
CA SER A 77 -9.98 -28.96 -15.51
C SER A 77 -9.87 -28.52 -14.05
N ILE A 78 -8.66 -28.46 -13.49
CA ILE A 78 -8.43 -27.98 -12.12
C ILE A 78 -8.58 -26.45 -12.07
N PHE A 79 -8.08 -25.74 -13.09
CA PHE A 79 -8.27 -24.29 -13.18
C PHE A 79 -9.74 -23.93 -13.34
N GLU A 80 -10.52 -24.69 -14.12
CA GLU A 80 -11.96 -24.47 -14.26
C GLU A 80 -12.69 -24.64 -12.92
N ALA A 81 -12.35 -25.66 -12.14
CA ALA A 81 -12.92 -25.84 -10.80
C ALA A 81 -12.61 -24.65 -9.87
N VAL A 82 -11.38 -24.10 -9.96
CA VAL A 82 -11.01 -22.88 -9.23
C VAL A 82 -11.80 -21.67 -9.74
N HIS A 83 -11.91 -21.50 -11.07
CA HIS A 83 -12.66 -20.40 -11.69
C HIS A 83 -14.14 -20.42 -11.30
N ASP A 84 -14.76 -21.61 -11.23
CA ASP A 84 -16.13 -21.80 -10.74
C ASP A 84 -16.29 -21.34 -9.29
N GLY A 85 -15.34 -21.70 -8.43
CA GLY A 85 -15.32 -21.25 -7.04
C GLY A 85 -15.20 -19.72 -6.93
N MET A 86 -14.29 -19.13 -7.71
CA MET A 86 -14.06 -17.68 -7.74
C MET A 86 -15.23 -16.90 -8.35
N GLN A 87 -15.88 -17.43 -9.38
CA GLN A 87 -17.12 -16.87 -9.91
C GLN A 87 -18.24 -16.99 -8.87
N GLY A 88 -18.32 -18.11 -8.14
CA GLY A 88 -19.28 -18.32 -7.06
C GLY A 88 -19.21 -17.24 -5.97
N VAL A 89 -18.02 -16.71 -5.66
CA VAL A 89 -17.85 -15.59 -4.73
C VAL A 89 -18.60 -14.33 -5.19
N MET A 90 -18.58 -14.07 -6.50
CA MET A 90 -19.18 -12.89 -7.12
C MET A 90 -20.67 -13.06 -7.44
N GLU A 91 -21.12 -14.29 -7.64
CA GLU A 91 -22.51 -14.58 -7.98
C GLU A 91 -23.40 -14.78 -6.76
N ARG A 92 -22.90 -15.50 -5.74
CA ARG A 92 -23.68 -15.92 -4.57
C ARG A 92 -22.95 -15.80 -3.23
N GLY A 93 -21.71 -15.32 -3.25
CA GLY A 93 -20.84 -15.31 -2.09
C GLY A 93 -20.59 -13.92 -1.51
N THR A 94 -19.46 -13.80 -0.82
CA THR A 94 -19.04 -12.58 -0.11
C THR A 94 -18.78 -11.38 -1.02
N GLY A 95 -18.62 -11.59 -2.33
CA GLY A 95 -18.43 -10.56 -3.34
C GLY A 95 -19.71 -10.19 -4.10
N ALA A 96 -20.86 -10.81 -3.79
CA ALA A 96 -22.10 -10.65 -4.56
C ALA A 96 -22.55 -9.19 -4.75
N GLY A 97 -22.36 -8.35 -3.72
CA GLY A 97 -22.69 -6.93 -3.78
C GLY A 97 -21.81 -6.09 -4.73
N ALA A 98 -20.75 -6.69 -5.28
CA ALA A 98 -19.79 -6.07 -6.20
C ALA A 98 -19.85 -6.68 -7.61
N LYS A 99 -20.91 -7.42 -7.96
CA LYS A 99 -21.11 -7.96 -9.31
C LYS A 99 -21.12 -6.84 -10.37
N VAL A 100 -20.49 -7.11 -11.51
CA VAL A 100 -20.46 -6.19 -12.67
C VAL A 100 -21.50 -6.66 -13.70
N PRO A 101 -22.49 -5.83 -14.08
CA PRO A 101 -23.47 -6.20 -15.09
C PRO A 101 -22.81 -6.50 -16.45
N GLY A 102 -23.10 -7.69 -16.99
CA GLY A 102 -22.63 -8.13 -18.30
C GLY A 102 -21.17 -8.62 -18.35
N ILE A 103 -20.45 -8.64 -17.22
CA ILE A 103 -19.07 -9.12 -17.15
C ILE A 103 -18.97 -10.21 -16.09
N VAL A 104 -18.55 -11.41 -16.49
CA VAL A 104 -18.28 -12.51 -15.55
C VAL A 104 -16.93 -12.26 -14.90
N VAL A 105 -16.93 -11.97 -13.59
CA VAL A 105 -15.73 -11.70 -12.80
C VAL A 105 -15.43 -12.91 -11.92
N CYS A 106 -14.18 -13.38 -11.96
CA CYS A 106 -13.67 -14.38 -11.04
C CYS A 106 -12.84 -13.66 -9.97
N GLY A 107 -13.27 -13.71 -8.71
CA GLY A 107 -12.58 -12.99 -7.64
C GLY A 107 -12.66 -13.65 -6.28
N LYS A 108 -11.90 -13.09 -5.34
CA LYS A 108 -11.86 -13.56 -3.94
C LYS A 108 -11.75 -12.37 -2.99
N THR A 109 -12.63 -12.35 -1.99
CA THR A 109 -12.54 -11.42 -0.85
C THR A 109 -11.56 -11.95 0.19
N GLY A 110 -10.77 -11.04 0.76
CA GLY A 110 -9.95 -11.27 1.95
C GLY A 110 -10.25 -10.22 3.02
N THR A 111 -10.11 -10.64 4.28
CA THR A 111 -10.12 -9.72 5.43
C THR A 111 -8.85 -10.01 6.19
N VAL A 112 -7.92 -9.06 6.17
CA VAL A 112 -6.61 -9.23 6.80
C VAL A 112 -6.64 -8.54 8.15
N GLU A 113 -6.44 -9.32 9.21
CA GLU A 113 -6.31 -8.77 10.55
C GLU A 113 -5.00 -7.98 10.67
N ASN A 114 -5.09 -6.79 11.26
CA ASN A 114 -3.94 -5.90 11.42
C ASN A 114 -3.62 -5.75 12.91
N TYR A 115 -2.35 -5.93 13.27
CA TYR A 115 -1.85 -5.78 14.63
C TYR A 115 -0.60 -4.91 14.63
N ILE A 116 -0.58 -3.88 15.47
CA ILE A 116 0.60 -3.04 15.69
C ILE A 116 1.05 -3.21 17.13
N ARG A 117 2.25 -3.77 17.34
CA ARG A 117 2.83 -4.02 18.67
C ARG A 117 1.87 -4.80 19.60
N GLY A 118 1.19 -5.81 19.05
CA GLY A 118 0.21 -6.64 19.77
C GLY A 118 -1.18 -6.00 19.95
N VAL A 119 -1.36 -4.73 19.57
CA VAL A 119 -2.66 -4.05 19.65
C VAL A 119 -3.42 -4.21 18.34
N LYS A 120 -4.64 -4.78 18.42
CA LYS A 120 -5.53 -4.95 17.27
C LYS A 120 -5.88 -3.60 16.65
N GLN A 121 -5.69 -3.50 15.34
CA GLN A 121 -6.07 -2.36 14.52
C GLN A 121 -7.29 -2.71 13.67
N PRO A 122 -7.93 -1.74 13.01
CA PRO A 122 -8.96 -2.02 12.03
C PRO A 122 -8.43 -2.92 10.90
N ASN A 123 -9.20 -3.96 10.56
CA ASN A 123 -8.85 -4.91 9.51
C ASN A 123 -8.71 -4.22 8.14
N HIS A 124 -7.83 -4.77 7.30
CA HIS A 124 -7.72 -4.37 5.90
C HIS A 124 -8.76 -5.10 5.05
N SER A 125 -9.38 -4.37 4.14
CA SER A 125 -10.29 -4.92 3.13
C SER A 125 -9.46 -5.32 1.93
N PHE A 126 -9.49 -6.60 1.56
CA PHE A 126 -8.69 -7.17 0.49
C PHE A 126 -9.62 -7.74 -0.58
N PHE A 127 -9.34 -7.47 -1.85
CA PHE A 127 -10.05 -8.13 -2.94
C PHE A 127 -9.15 -8.28 -4.15
N THR A 128 -9.16 -9.47 -4.73
CA THR A 128 -8.40 -9.82 -5.91
C THR A 128 -9.32 -10.44 -6.95
N ALA A 129 -9.12 -10.13 -8.22
CA ALA A 129 -9.97 -10.62 -9.31
C ALA A 129 -9.26 -10.63 -10.65
N PHE A 130 -9.77 -11.45 -11.57
CA PHE A 130 -9.55 -11.28 -13.00
C PHE A 130 -10.89 -11.27 -13.73
N ALA A 131 -10.91 -10.62 -14.89
CA ALA A 131 -12.09 -10.53 -15.73
C ALA A 131 -11.74 -10.25 -17.20
N PRO A 132 -12.63 -10.60 -18.14
CA PRO A 132 -13.72 -11.59 -18.00
C PRO A 132 -13.20 -13.02 -17.72
N ARG A 133 -14.08 -13.95 -17.32
CA ARG A 133 -13.71 -15.37 -17.10
C ARG A 133 -13.12 -16.03 -18.36
N ASP A 134 -13.86 -16.02 -19.47
CA ASP A 134 -13.53 -16.84 -20.65
C ASP A 134 -12.43 -16.24 -21.53
N ASN A 135 -12.20 -14.93 -21.45
CA ASN A 135 -11.14 -14.22 -22.17
C ASN A 135 -10.54 -13.14 -21.28
N PRO A 136 -9.73 -13.51 -20.27
CA PRO A 136 -9.23 -12.57 -19.28
C PRO A 136 -8.43 -11.43 -19.92
N LYS A 137 -8.80 -10.20 -19.57
CA LYS A 137 -8.13 -8.97 -20.05
C LYS A 137 -7.47 -8.19 -18.93
N ILE A 138 -7.95 -8.34 -17.70
CA ILE A 138 -7.43 -7.65 -16.54
C ILE A 138 -7.30 -8.61 -15.37
N ALA A 139 -6.18 -8.52 -14.66
CA ALA A 139 -5.94 -9.10 -13.34
C ALA A 139 -5.63 -7.95 -12.38
N ILE A 140 -6.32 -7.89 -11.25
CA ILE A 140 -6.30 -6.73 -10.37
C ILE A 140 -6.39 -7.14 -8.91
N MET A 141 -5.66 -6.40 -8.08
CA MET A 141 -5.59 -6.58 -6.64
C MET A 141 -5.77 -5.22 -5.96
N CYS A 142 -6.70 -5.13 -5.00
CA CYS A 142 -6.96 -3.90 -4.23
C CYS A 142 -6.92 -4.17 -2.74
N VAL A 143 -6.13 -3.36 -2.04
CA VAL A 143 -6.05 -3.32 -0.58
C VAL A 143 -6.58 -1.98 -0.12
N VAL A 144 -7.54 -2.00 0.78
CA VAL A 144 -7.98 -0.81 1.52
C VAL A 144 -7.55 -0.99 2.96
N GLU A 145 -6.52 -0.25 3.33
CA GLU A 145 -5.97 -0.28 4.68
C GLU A 145 -6.95 0.28 5.71
N ASN A 146 -6.89 -0.27 6.92
CA ASN A 146 -7.64 0.16 8.10
C ASN A 146 -9.14 0.38 7.89
N SER A 147 -9.75 -0.35 6.95
CA SER A 147 -11.17 -0.23 6.62
C SER A 147 -12.11 -0.56 7.78
N GLY A 148 -11.65 -1.38 8.73
CA GLY A 148 -12.46 -1.89 9.85
C GLY A 148 -13.61 -2.79 9.41
N ARG A 149 -13.64 -3.20 8.13
CA ARG A 149 -14.70 -3.98 7.49
C ARG A 149 -14.09 -5.13 6.67
N PHE A 150 -14.96 -5.91 6.02
CA PHE A 150 -14.57 -7.07 5.24
C PHE A 150 -14.17 -6.69 3.79
N GLY A 151 -13.52 -7.62 3.08
CA GLY A 151 -13.14 -7.47 1.66
C GLY A 151 -14.29 -7.04 0.73
N GLY A 152 -15.51 -7.50 1.01
CA GLY A 152 -16.71 -7.18 0.22
C GLY A 152 -17.25 -5.75 0.41
N THR A 153 -16.79 -5.01 1.42
CA THR A 153 -17.35 -3.68 1.75
C THR A 153 -16.74 -2.56 0.93
N TYR A 154 -15.41 -2.58 0.75
CA TYR A 154 -14.68 -1.50 0.05
C TYR A 154 -13.89 -2.02 -1.14
N ALA A 155 -12.98 -2.99 -0.92
CA ALA A 155 -12.08 -3.46 -1.96
C ALA A 155 -12.83 -4.09 -3.14
N ALA A 156 -13.84 -4.95 -2.89
CA ALA A 156 -14.61 -5.56 -3.97
C ALA A 156 -15.41 -4.54 -4.81
N PRO A 157 -16.16 -3.60 -4.23
CA PRO A 157 -16.80 -2.51 -4.99
C PRO A 157 -15.82 -1.65 -5.79
N ILE A 158 -14.66 -1.29 -5.23
CA ILE A 158 -13.64 -0.51 -5.93
C ILE A 158 -13.15 -1.27 -7.17
N VAL A 159 -12.76 -2.53 -7.00
CA VAL A 159 -12.29 -3.37 -8.11
C VAL A 159 -13.38 -3.58 -9.16
N SER A 160 -14.63 -3.78 -8.74
CA SER A 160 -15.78 -3.89 -9.65
C SER A 160 -15.93 -2.67 -10.56
N LEU A 161 -15.76 -1.46 -10.01
CA LEU A 161 -15.83 -0.21 -10.79
C LEU A 161 -14.61 -0.07 -11.71
N MET A 162 -13.42 -0.43 -11.24
CA MET A 162 -12.20 -0.38 -12.05
C MET A 162 -12.24 -1.36 -13.22
N ILE A 163 -12.72 -2.59 -13.00
CA ILE A 163 -12.89 -3.60 -14.05
C ILE A 163 -13.89 -3.11 -15.10
N GLU A 164 -15.03 -2.57 -14.67
CA GLU A 164 -16.03 -2.06 -15.62
C GLU A 164 -15.46 -0.91 -16.45
N LYS A 165 -14.83 0.06 -15.80
CA LYS A 165 -14.21 1.20 -16.49
C LYS A 165 -13.13 0.75 -17.47
N TYR A 166 -12.32 -0.24 -17.11
CA TYR A 166 -11.27 -0.75 -18.00
C TYR A 166 -11.83 -1.52 -19.20
N LEU A 167 -12.90 -2.29 -19.02
CA LEU A 167 -13.45 -3.14 -20.09
C LEU A 167 -14.47 -2.44 -20.99
N LYS A 168 -15.17 -1.42 -20.47
CA LYS A 168 -16.21 -0.67 -21.20
C LYS A 168 -15.83 0.79 -21.49
N ASP A 169 -14.62 1.22 -21.10
CA ASP A 169 -14.11 2.60 -21.10
C ASP A 169 -14.92 3.61 -20.26
N SER A 170 -16.10 3.24 -19.74
CA SER A 170 -17.02 4.11 -19.03
C SER A 170 -17.90 3.35 -18.02
N ILE A 171 -18.46 4.08 -17.05
CA ILE A 171 -19.44 3.59 -16.09
C ILE A 171 -20.74 4.36 -16.36
N THR A 172 -21.75 3.68 -16.90
CA THR A 172 -23.01 4.32 -17.34
C THR A 172 -24.15 4.14 -16.34
N ASP A 173 -24.09 3.12 -15.50
CA ASP A 173 -25.16 2.80 -14.55
C ASP A 173 -25.21 3.83 -13.41
N LYS A 174 -26.40 4.40 -13.17
CA LYS A 174 -26.62 5.45 -12.18
C LYS A 174 -26.30 4.99 -10.75
N ALA A 175 -26.68 3.77 -10.39
CA ALA A 175 -26.44 3.25 -9.04
C ALA A 175 -24.93 3.05 -8.79
N ARG A 176 -24.20 2.63 -9.82
CA ARG A 176 -22.75 2.46 -9.77
C ARG A 176 -21.99 3.78 -9.76
N LEU A 177 -22.48 4.81 -10.47
CA LEU A 177 -21.95 6.17 -10.35
C LEU A 177 -22.15 6.75 -8.94
N ALA A 178 -23.33 6.58 -8.34
CA ALA A 178 -23.56 7.00 -6.96
C ALA A 178 -22.63 6.28 -5.97
N ARG A 179 -22.36 4.99 -6.22
CA ARG A 179 -21.39 4.23 -5.41
C ARG A 179 -19.95 4.70 -5.62
N LEU A 180 -19.56 5.07 -6.83
CA LEU A 180 -18.25 5.67 -7.12
C LEU A 180 -18.08 6.97 -6.32
N GLU A 181 -19.07 7.86 -6.36
CA GLU A 181 -19.06 9.12 -5.62
C GLU A 181 -19.01 8.89 -4.10
N GLN A 182 -19.79 7.93 -3.59
CA GLN A 182 -19.74 7.56 -2.18
C GLN A 182 -18.34 7.09 -1.78
N LEU A 183 -17.73 6.20 -2.56
CA LEU A 183 -16.41 5.65 -2.28
C LEU A 183 -15.33 6.73 -2.38
N SER A 184 -15.40 7.64 -3.36
CA SER A 184 -14.43 8.74 -3.51
C SER A 184 -14.50 9.74 -2.35
N ASN A 185 -15.69 9.95 -1.79
CA ASN A 185 -15.90 10.87 -0.67
C ASN A 185 -15.63 10.22 0.71
N THR A 186 -15.40 8.90 0.75
CA THR A 186 -15.16 8.19 2.00
C THR A 186 -13.73 8.40 2.48
N ASN A 187 -13.55 8.83 3.73
CA ASN A 187 -12.24 8.94 4.36
C ASN A 187 -12.04 7.83 5.40
N LEU A 188 -11.09 6.92 5.11
CA LEU A 188 -10.70 5.82 6.00
C LEU A 188 -9.35 6.05 6.69
N MET A 189 -8.78 7.27 6.60
CA MET A 189 -7.51 7.56 7.23
C MET A 189 -7.61 7.48 8.76
N PRO A 190 -6.73 6.69 9.42
CA PRO A 190 -6.64 6.68 10.87
C PRO A 190 -6.32 8.07 11.43
N PRO A 191 -6.90 8.48 12.58
CA PRO A 191 -6.66 9.80 13.18
C PRO A 191 -5.17 10.10 13.42
N ARG A 192 -4.39 9.07 13.79
CA ARG A 192 -2.94 9.21 14.01
C ARG A 192 -2.19 9.57 12.72
N ILE A 193 -2.56 8.96 11.59
CA ILE A 193 -1.94 9.25 10.30
C ILE A 193 -2.35 10.66 9.84
N ALA A 194 -3.62 11.02 9.99
CA ALA A 194 -4.09 12.37 9.68
C ALA A 194 -3.35 13.45 10.48
N ALA A 195 -3.08 13.22 11.76
CA ALA A 195 -2.28 14.14 12.58
C ALA A 195 -0.81 14.23 12.13
N ALA A 196 -0.21 13.09 11.77
CA ALA A 196 1.15 13.06 11.25
C ALA A 196 1.27 13.79 9.90
N LEU A 197 0.32 13.57 8.98
CA LEU A 197 0.26 14.26 7.68
C LEU A 197 0.15 15.77 7.88
N LYS A 198 -0.75 16.25 8.75
CA LYS A 198 -0.86 17.68 9.07
C LYS A 198 0.47 18.28 9.57
N THR A 199 1.21 17.51 10.36
CA THR A 199 2.52 17.93 10.87
C THR A 199 3.54 18.00 9.74
N MET A 200 3.57 17.00 8.85
CA MET A 200 4.45 16.99 7.67
C MET A 200 4.12 18.13 6.70
N ASP A 201 2.84 18.33 6.36
CA ASP A 201 2.39 19.42 5.50
C ASP A 201 2.79 20.79 6.06
N SER A 202 2.66 20.97 7.38
CA SER A 202 3.09 22.21 8.04
C SER A 202 4.60 22.44 7.90
N LEU A 203 5.40 21.38 8.04
CA LEU A 203 6.85 21.45 7.88
C LEU A 203 7.26 21.73 6.44
N ASP A 204 6.60 21.09 5.47
CA ASP A 204 6.90 21.29 4.06
C ASP A 204 6.46 22.68 3.59
N HIS A 205 5.30 23.19 4.06
CA HIS A 205 4.92 24.58 3.83
C HIS A 205 5.96 25.58 4.38
N ILE A 206 6.53 25.32 5.56
CA ILE A 206 7.60 26.16 6.13
C ILE A 206 8.84 26.11 5.24
N LYS A 207 9.24 24.93 4.74
CA LYS A 207 10.39 24.80 3.81
C LYS A 207 10.14 25.54 2.51
N ASP A 208 8.96 25.41 1.92
CA ASP A 208 8.58 26.08 0.67
C ASP A 208 8.55 27.59 0.86
N THR A 209 8.02 28.07 1.99
CA THR A 209 8.03 29.50 2.33
C THR A 209 9.46 30.01 2.51
N ALA A 210 10.33 29.27 3.22
CA ALA A 210 11.73 29.61 3.39
C ALA A 210 12.50 29.58 2.05
N TYR A 211 12.18 28.64 1.17
CA TYR A 211 12.72 28.58 -0.19
C TYR A 211 12.28 29.79 -1.03
N MET A 212 11.01 30.18 -0.96
CA MET A 212 10.48 31.36 -1.65
C MET A 212 11.09 32.66 -1.12
N ILE A 213 11.24 32.79 0.21
CA ILE A 213 11.90 33.92 0.84
C ILE A 213 13.36 33.98 0.40
N SER A 214 14.12 32.89 0.49
CA SER A 214 15.52 32.86 0.07
C SER A 214 15.67 33.16 -1.43
N LYS A 215 14.82 32.62 -2.29
CA LYS A 215 14.79 32.93 -3.73
C LYS A 215 14.46 34.41 -3.98
N GLY A 216 13.55 35.00 -3.20
CA GLY A 216 13.21 36.41 -3.24
C GLY A 216 14.37 37.30 -2.80
N TYR A 217 15.04 36.96 -1.70
CA TYR A 217 16.26 37.65 -1.24
C TYR A 217 17.39 37.53 -2.26
N ILE A 218 17.63 36.35 -2.82
CA ILE A 218 18.62 36.14 -3.89
C ILE A 218 18.29 37.03 -5.09
N LYS A 219 17.02 37.13 -5.48
CA LYS A 219 16.58 38.01 -6.58
C LYS A 219 16.80 39.49 -6.24
N MET A 220 16.40 39.94 -5.06
CA MET A 220 16.60 41.33 -4.62
C MET A 220 18.09 41.70 -4.54
N SER A 221 18.92 40.80 -4.02
CA SER A 221 20.37 40.97 -4.00
C SER A 221 20.94 41.02 -5.42
N LYS A 222 20.47 40.17 -6.34
CA LYS A 222 20.84 40.20 -7.76
C LYS A 222 20.48 41.54 -8.42
N ASP A 223 19.27 42.04 -8.17
CA ASP A 223 18.76 43.30 -8.70
C ASP A 223 19.49 44.53 -8.12
N THR A 224 19.96 44.45 -6.86
CA THR A 224 20.68 45.55 -6.18
C THR A 224 22.17 45.59 -6.53
N LEU A 225 22.80 44.42 -6.71
CA LEU A 225 24.23 44.31 -7.01
C LEU A 225 24.54 44.48 -8.50
N GLY A 226 23.53 44.49 -9.39
CA GLY A 226 23.72 44.66 -10.83
C GLY A 226 24.54 43.54 -11.48
N VAL A 227 24.54 42.35 -10.87
CA VAL A 227 25.36 41.21 -11.30
C VAL A 227 24.61 40.42 -12.37
N GLU A 228 25.07 40.55 -13.62
CA GLU A 228 24.71 39.65 -14.71
C GLU A 228 25.36 38.26 -14.53
N ASP A 229 24.82 37.27 -15.23
CA ASP A 229 24.98 35.84 -14.94
C ASP A 229 26.42 35.31 -15.12
N ASP A 230 27.24 35.42 -14.07
CA ASP A 230 28.43 34.59 -13.91
C ASP A 230 28.12 33.40 -12.98
N GLU A 231 28.08 32.19 -13.55
CA GLU A 231 27.59 30.95 -12.92
C GLU A 231 28.52 30.37 -11.84
N GLU A 232 29.80 30.76 -11.80
CA GLU A 232 30.82 30.08 -10.97
C GLU A 232 30.83 30.50 -9.49
N ILE A 233 30.45 31.74 -9.14
CA ILE A 233 30.44 32.19 -7.73
C ILE A 233 29.26 31.58 -6.95
N LYS A 234 28.17 31.20 -7.66
CA LYS A 234 26.88 30.77 -7.08
C LYS A 234 26.93 29.40 -6.38
N ILE A 235 27.76 28.46 -6.84
CA ILE A 235 27.77 27.08 -6.33
C ILE A 235 28.39 27.01 -4.92
N ALA A 236 29.48 27.74 -4.69
CA ALA A 236 30.22 27.72 -3.43
C ALA A 236 29.42 28.35 -2.26
N GLU A 237 28.64 29.39 -2.52
CA GLU A 237 27.81 30.04 -1.50
C GLU A 237 26.54 29.22 -1.18
N ILE A 238 25.91 28.63 -2.20
CA ILE A 238 24.76 27.73 -2.01
C ILE A 238 25.18 26.46 -1.23
N GLU A 239 26.38 25.92 -1.48
CA GLU A 239 26.91 24.80 -0.69
C GLU A 239 27.16 25.20 0.77
N LYS A 240 27.69 26.39 1.04
CA LYS A 240 27.86 26.90 2.42
C LYS A 240 26.52 27.02 3.16
N VAL A 241 25.50 27.57 2.50
CA VAL A 241 24.15 27.72 3.10
C VAL A 241 23.51 26.34 3.32
N LYS A 242 23.62 25.41 2.37
CA LYS A 242 23.18 24.02 2.56
C LYS A 242 23.89 23.33 3.72
N LEU A 243 25.19 23.57 3.88
CA LEU A 243 25.97 22.99 4.98
C LEU A 243 25.52 23.55 6.34
N GLN A 244 25.26 24.85 6.43
CA GLN A 244 24.74 25.50 7.64
C GLN A 244 23.33 24.99 8.01
N LEU A 245 22.43 24.85 7.04
CA LEU A 245 21.10 24.29 7.27
C LEU A 245 21.16 22.83 7.75
N LYS A 246 22.08 22.04 7.19
CA LYS A 246 22.30 20.64 7.60
C LYS A 246 22.84 20.55 9.04
N GLN A 247 23.73 21.48 9.42
CA GLN A 247 24.25 21.60 10.78
C GLN A 247 23.15 22.04 11.78
N GLU A 248 22.25 22.95 11.39
CA GLU A 248 21.11 23.33 12.22
C GLU A 248 20.08 22.21 12.38
N GLU A 249 19.81 21.42 11.32
CA GLU A 249 18.96 20.24 11.42
C GLU A 249 19.54 19.17 12.34
N GLU A 250 20.85 18.92 12.30
CA GLU A 250 21.53 18.02 13.22
C GLU A 250 21.50 18.52 14.66
N LYS A 251 21.60 19.85 14.86
CA LYS A 251 21.47 20.48 16.18
C LYS A 251 20.05 20.33 16.73
N ARG A 252 19.02 20.58 15.90
CA ARG A 252 17.61 20.35 16.26
C ARG A 252 17.32 18.88 16.55
N LYS A 253 17.89 17.95 15.78
CA LYS A 253 17.77 16.51 16.06
C LYS A 253 18.41 16.15 17.39
N LYS A 254 19.62 16.65 17.70
CA LYS A 254 20.27 16.46 19.00
C LYS A 254 19.48 17.06 20.16
N ASP A 255 18.93 18.26 20.00
CA ASP A 255 18.09 18.89 21.02
C ASP A 255 16.77 18.14 21.22
N SER A 256 16.14 17.64 20.16
CA SER A 256 14.93 16.81 20.25
C SER A 256 15.21 15.46 20.91
N LEU A 257 16.36 14.85 20.63
CA LEU A 257 16.83 13.62 21.26
C LEU A 257 17.17 13.85 22.74
N ALA A 258 17.77 14.99 23.08
CA ALA A 258 18.05 15.41 24.45
C ALA A 258 16.77 15.70 25.24
N LYS A 259 15.72 16.20 24.58
CA LYS A 259 14.37 16.38 25.18
C LYS A 259 13.68 15.04 25.42
N MET A 260 13.83 14.07 24.52
CA MET A 260 13.38 12.69 24.74
C MET A 260 14.14 12.01 25.89
N LEU A 261 15.46 12.18 25.98
CA LEU A 261 16.31 11.62 27.05
C LEU A 261 16.06 12.27 28.43
N LYS A 262 15.59 13.52 28.49
CA LYS A 262 15.20 14.21 29.74
C LYS A 262 13.81 13.83 30.27
N THR A 263 13.03 13.05 29.53
CA THR A 263 11.82 12.44 30.08
C THR A 263 12.29 11.21 30.84
N GLU A 264 12.35 11.27 32.18
CA GLU A 264 12.84 10.16 33.00
C GLU A 264 12.13 8.86 32.60
N ALA A 265 12.88 7.94 32.00
CA ALA A 265 12.42 6.60 31.73
C ALA A 265 12.24 5.88 33.07
N ILE A 266 11.01 5.44 33.36
CA ILE A 266 10.75 4.54 34.49
C ILE A 266 11.38 3.19 34.12
N LEU A 267 12.54 2.90 34.71
CA LEU A 267 13.21 1.60 34.62
C LEU A 267 12.37 0.51 35.33
N PRO A 268 12.38 -0.75 34.85
CA PRO A 268 11.56 -1.84 35.41
C PRO A 268 11.82 -2.17 36.89
N ASP A 269 12.91 -1.67 37.48
CA ASP A 269 13.33 -2.04 38.84
C ASP A 269 12.87 -1.07 39.94
N ASN A 270 12.24 0.05 39.59
CA ASN A 270 11.65 0.94 40.59
C ASN A 270 10.23 0.51 40.95
N LYS A 271 10.11 -0.51 41.81
CA LYS A 271 8.87 -0.85 42.50
C LYS A 271 8.47 0.29 43.44
N LYS A 272 7.59 1.19 42.98
CA LYS A 272 6.76 1.96 43.91
C LYS A 272 5.82 0.98 44.60
N LYS A 273 5.86 0.92 45.95
CA LYS A 273 4.89 0.20 46.78
C LYS A 273 3.48 0.61 46.33
N LEU A 274 2.68 -0.36 45.91
CA LEU A 274 1.23 -0.23 45.78
C LEU A 274 0.70 0.10 47.18
N THR A 275 0.22 1.32 47.37
CA THR A 275 -0.64 1.67 48.50
C THR A 275 -1.92 0.85 48.37
N GLU A 276 -2.16 -0.02 49.36
CA GLU A 276 -3.41 -0.76 49.52
C GLU A 276 -4.57 0.23 49.59
N GLN A 277 -5.41 0.25 48.55
CA GLN A 277 -6.79 0.68 48.68
C GLN A 277 -7.65 -0.57 48.69
N ASN A 278 -8.09 -0.92 49.90
CA ASN A 278 -9.21 -1.82 50.12
C ASN A 278 -10.44 -1.25 49.40
N ASP A 279 -10.99 -2.01 48.45
CA ASP A 279 -12.39 -1.91 48.11
C ASP A 279 -12.94 -3.32 47.88
N SER A 280 -13.54 -3.85 48.93
CA SER A 280 -14.37 -5.03 48.94
C SER A 280 -15.68 -4.74 48.19
N LEU A 281 -15.95 -5.48 47.12
CA LEU A 281 -17.28 -5.54 46.51
C LEU A 281 -18.16 -6.57 47.25
N PRO A 282 -19.40 -6.24 47.64
CA PRO A 282 -20.31 -7.18 48.28
C PRO A 282 -20.87 -8.19 47.26
N LYS A 283 -21.16 -9.40 47.77
CA LYS A 283 -21.79 -10.51 47.06
C LYS A 283 -23.22 -10.20 46.63
#